data_AF-A0A9D6RAC9-F1
#
_entry.id   AF-A0A9D6RAC9-F1
#
_cell.length_a   1.000
_cell.length_b   1.000
_cell.length_c   1.000
_cell.angle_alpha   90.00
_cell.angle_beta   90.00
_cell.angle_gamma   90.00
#
_symmetry.space_group_name_H-M   'P 1'
#
loop_
_entity.id
_entity.type
_entity.pdbx_description
1 polymer ?
#
loop_
_entity_poly.entity_id
_entity_poly.type
_entity_poly.pdbx_seq_one_letter_code
_entity_poly.pdbx_strand_id
1 'polypeptide(L)'
;MAERRKSVNARKKCACVVSDDWRLTPSQIRELKSRLKDARDPTRFVIVSRFSRKFALYYNVSDATYAMNDVSAATLFKRRRAAEAVRKLLRGNACLLKVRLMKDGRIRHKTKCQIVG
;
A
#
# COMPACT_ATOMS: atom_id res chain seq x y z
N MET A 1 57.74 40.51 7.55
CA MET A 1 57.43 39.19 8.16
C MET A 1 55.95 38.94 8.00
N ALA A 2 55.56 37.97 7.16
CA ALA A 2 54.16 37.74 6.79
C ALA A 2 53.50 36.70 7.72
N GLU A 3 52.47 37.12 8.42
CA GLU A 3 51.73 36.35 9.42
C GLU A 3 50.81 35.32 8.75
N ARG A 4 51.10 34.03 9.00
CA ARG A 4 50.34 32.89 8.47
C ARG A 4 48.98 32.80 9.15
N ARG A 5 47.92 33.24 8.46
CA ARG A 5 46.53 32.93 8.83
C ARG A 5 46.27 31.43 8.66
N LYS A 6 46.24 30.68 9.77
CA LYS A 6 45.76 29.29 9.79
C LYS A 6 44.23 29.30 9.81
N SER A 7 43.64 28.96 8.67
CA SER A 7 42.20 28.80 8.48
C SER A 7 41.68 27.63 9.33
N VAL A 8 40.83 27.94 10.30
CA VAL A 8 40.11 26.98 11.14
C VAL A 8 39.04 26.29 10.29
N ASN A 9 39.30 25.07 9.83
CA ASN A 9 38.32 24.26 9.10
C ASN A 9 37.41 23.51 10.09
N ALA A 10 36.48 24.24 10.70
CA ALA A 10 35.48 23.68 11.60
C ALA A 10 34.35 23.00 10.79
N ARG A 11 34.63 21.83 10.19
CA ARG A 11 33.56 20.88 9.86
C ARG A 11 33.09 20.23 11.16
N LYS A 12 32.32 20.99 11.93
CA LYS A 12 31.64 20.53 13.14
C LYS A 12 30.58 19.52 12.68
N LYS A 13 30.95 18.23 12.65
CA LYS A 13 30.00 17.13 12.53
C LYS A 13 29.07 17.25 13.74
N CYS A 14 27.80 17.57 13.52
CA CYS A 14 26.78 17.46 14.56
C CYS A 14 26.66 15.98 14.93
N ALA A 15 27.44 15.54 15.91
CA ALA A 15 27.26 14.25 16.54
C ALA A 15 26.09 14.42 17.50
N CYS A 16 24.89 14.02 17.07
CA CYS A 16 23.85 13.71 18.02
C CYS A 16 24.37 12.57 18.91
N VAL A 17 24.45 12.81 20.21
CA VAL A 17 24.68 11.74 21.19
C VAL A 17 23.43 10.89 21.14
N VAL A 18 23.45 9.81 20.35
CA VAL A 18 22.39 8.81 20.36
C VAL A 18 22.62 7.99 21.62
N SER A 19 21.88 8.28 22.69
CA SER A 19 21.86 7.45 23.89
C SER A 19 21.41 6.04 23.53
N ASP A 20 22.08 5.03 24.09
CA ASP A 20 21.84 3.61 23.77
C ASP A 20 20.41 3.15 24.13
N ASP A 21 19.71 3.90 24.99
CA ASP A 21 18.30 3.69 25.36
C ASP A 21 17.32 3.82 24.18
N TRP A 22 17.74 4.45 23.07
CA TRP A 22 16.93 4.58 21.84
C TRP A 22 17.26 3.52 20.79
N ARG A 23 18.18 2.58 21.06
CA ARG A 23 18.50 1.52 20.09
C ARG A 23 17.38 0.50 20.05
N LEU A 24 16.72 0.45 18.90
CA LEU A 24 15.72 -0.57 18.61
C LEU A 24 16.35 -1.96 18.60
N THR A 25 15.65 -2.90 19.23
CA THR A 25 16.01 -4.32 19.15
C THR A 25 15.94 -4.81 17.70
N PRO A 26 16.70 -5.87 17.34
CA PRO A 26 16.65 -6.44 15.99
C PRO A 26 15.24 -6.86 15.53
N SER A 27 14.38 -7.30 16.46
CA SER A 27 12.98 -7.66 16.19
C SER A 27 12.14 -6.44 15.86
N GLN A 28 12.27 -5.33 16.60
CA GLN A 28 11.59 -4.06 16.30
C GLN A 28 12.04 -3.49 14.96
N ILE A 29 13.35 -3.54 14.65
CA ILE A 29 13.87 -3.11 13.34
C ILE A 29 13.26 -3.96 12.22
N ARG A 30 13.20 -5.29 12.41
CA ARG A 30 12.60 -6.20 11.44
C ARG A 30 11.12 -5.90 11.23
N GLU A 31 10.39 -5.64 12.31
CA GLU A 31 8.98 -5.28 12.25
C GLU A 31 8.77 -3.95 11.50
N LEU A 32 9.53 -2.91 11.82
CA LEU A 32 9.45 -1.61 11.13
C LEU A 32 9.75 -1.73 9.65
N LYS A 33 10.77 -2.52 9.27
CA LYS A 33 11.08 -2.80 7.87
C LYS A 33 9.91 -3.49 7.16
N SER A 34 9.26 -4.45 7.82
CA SER A 34 8.06 -5.11 7.29
C SER A 34 6.90 -4.13 7.14
N ARG A 35 6.63 -3.30 8.15
CA ARG A 35 5.58 -2.26 8.11
C ARG A 35 5.85 -1.24 6.99
N LEU A 36 7.10 -0.82 6.81
CA LEU A 36 7.50 0.10 5.75
C LEU A 36 7.32 -0.53 4.35
N LYS A 37 7.70 -1.80 4.19
CA LYS A 37 7.49 -2.55 2.95
C LYS A 37 6.00 -2.64 2.62
N ASP A 38 5.18 -2.98 3.61
CA ASP A 38 3.72 -3.03 3.45
C ASP A 38 3.15 -1.65 3.14
N ALA A 39 3.62 -0.58 3.79
CA ALA A 39 3.19 0.79 3.51
C ALA A 39 3.51 1.23 2.08
N ARG A 40 4.67 0.83 1.54
CA ARG A 40 5.12 1.19 0.19
C ARG A 40 4.54 0.31 -0.91
N ASP A 41 3.96 -0.85 -0.60
CA ASP A 41 3.35 -1.71 -1.64
C ASP A 41 2.12 -1.01 -2.23
N PRO A 42 2.12 -0.67 -3.54
CA PRO A 42 0.97 -0.04 -4.21
C PRO A 42 -0.13 -1.04 -4.57
N THR A 43 0.07 -2.33 -4.33
CA THR A 43 -0.90 -3.37 -4.65
C THR A 43 -2.16 -3.22 -3.79
N ARG A 44 -3.32 -3.23 -4.43
CA ARG A 44 -4.62 -3.30 -3.78
C ARG A 44 -5.44 -4.44 -4.41
N PHE A 45 -6.43 -4.91 -3.69
CA PHE A 45 -7.39 -5.90 -4.14
C PHE A 45 -8.78 -5.29 -4.10
N VAL A 46 -9.59 -5.54 -5.12
CA VAL A 46 -11.00 -5.12 -5.16
C VAL A 46 -11.86 -6.33 -5.43
N ILE A 47 -13.10 -6.27 -4.95
CA ILE A 47 -14.11 -7.28 -5.24
C ILE A 47 -14.92 -6.79 -6.43
N VAL A 48 -15.02 -7.63 -7.46
CA VAL A 48 -15.72 -7.30 -8.70
C VAL A 48 -16.67 -8.43 -9.09
N SER A 49 -17.90 -8.08 -9.45
CA SER A 49 -18.82 -8.96 -10.17
C SER A 49 -18.86 -8.54 -11.64
N ARG A 50 -18.42 -9.40 -12.55
CA ARG A 50 -18.28 -9.06 -13.97
C ARG A 50 -19.27 -9.85 -14.80
N PHE A 51 -20.21 -9.14 -15.43
CA PHE A 51 -21.23 -9.75 -16.29
C PHE A 51 -20.81 -9.73 -17.77
N SER A 52 -20.10 -8.68 -18.21
CA SER A 52 -19.61 -8.57 -19.58
C SER A 52 -18.27 -7.84 -19.66
N ARG A 53 -17.74 -7.63 -20.88
CA ARG A 53 -16.51 -6.83 -21.08
C ARG A 53 -16.69 -5.35 -20.73
N LYS A 54 -17.91 -4.81 -20.87
CA LYS A 54 -18.24 -3.40 -20.62
C LYS A 54 -19.06 -3.18 -19.35
N PHE A 55 -19.39 -4.25 -18.62
CA PHE A 55 -20.23 -4.19 -17.45
C PHE A 55 -19.59 -4.95 -16.27
N ALA A 56 -19.05 -4.17 -15.33
CA ALA A 56 -18.44 -4.64 -14.11
C ALA A 56 -19.00 -3.85 -12.92
N LEU A 57 -19.32 -4.57 -11.85
CA LEU A 57 -19.79 -4.01 -10.59
C LEU A 57 -18.68 -4.14 -9.55
N TYR A 58 -18.24 -3.03 -8.98
CA TYR A 58 -17.19 -3.00 -7.96
C TYR A 58 -17.78 -2.75 -6.59
N TYR A 59 -17.43 -3.60 -5.62
CA TYR A 59 -18.06 -3.55 -4.30
C TYR A 59 -17.44 -2.46 -3.41
N ASN A 60 -18.30 -1.67 -2.78
CA ASN A 60 -17.96 -0.76 -1.70
C ASN A 60 -18.49 -1.32 -0.39
N VAL A 61 -17.58 -1.65 0.53
CA VAL A 61 -17.88 -2.23 1.84
C VAL A 61 -18.52 -1.21 2.77
N SER A 62 -18.14 0.06 2.68
CA SER A 62 -18.61 1.10 3.60
C SER A 62 -20.11 1.32 3.47
N ASP A 63 -20.60 1.35 2.23
CA ASP A 63 -22.00 1.62 1.93
C ASP A 63 -22.79 0.34 1.58
N ALA A 64 -22.13 -0.82 1.62
CA ALA A 64 -22.68 -2.12 1.20
C ALA A 64 -23.33 -2.11 -0.20
N THR A 65 -22.73 -1.36 -1.15
CA THR A 65 -23.26 -1.16 -2.51
C THR A 65 -22.26 -1.54 -3.59
N TYR A 66 -22.73 -1.56 -4.84
CA TYR A 66 -21.90 -1.77 -6.02
C TYR A 66 -21.82 -0.50 -6.87
N ALA A 67 -20.61 -0.06 -7.17
CA ALA A 67 -20.33 0.96 -8.16
C ALA A 67 -20.27 0.35 -9.57
N MET A 68 -21.00 0.93 -10.51
CA MET A 68 -21.05 0.44 -11.89
C MET A 68 -19.90 1.02 -12.71
N ASN A 69 -19.05 0.16 -13.26
CA ASN A 69 -17.93 0.47 -14.15
C ASN A 69 -16.88 1.46 -13.60
N ASP A 70 -16.98 1.84 -12.34
CA ASP A 70 -16.02 2.69 -11.66
C ASP A 70 -15.29 1.93 -10.55
N VAL A 71 -13.99 1.68 -10.79
CA VAL A 71 -13.09 1.06 -9.81
C VAL A 71 -12.77 1.99 -8.64
N SER A 72 -12.80 3.32 -8.85
CA SER A 72 -12.37 4.29 -7.85
C SER A 72 -13.35 4.40 -6.68
N ALA A 73 -14.64 4.15 -6.94
CA ALA A 73 -15.69 4.05 -5.93
C ALA A 73 -15.68 2.72 -5.15
N ALA A 74 -14.77 1.78 -5.47
CA ALA A 74 -14.67 0.49 -4.80
C ALA A 74 -13.82 0.56 -3.52
N THR A 75 -14.03 -0.39 -2.60
CA THR A 75 -13.13 -0.54 -1.47
C THR A 75 -11.81 -1.20 -1.90
N LEU A 76 -10.70 -0.48 -1.71
CA LEU A 76 -9.35 -0.95 -2.01
C LEU A 76 -8.73 -1.68 -0.82
N PHE A 77 -8.78 -3.01 -0.83
CA PHE A 77 -8.16 -3.81 0.22
C PHE A 77 -6.64 -3.85 0.06
N LYS A 78 -5.91 -3.57 1.14
CA LYS A 78 -4.45 -3.73 1.17
C LYS A 78 -4.02 -5.21 1.22
N ARG A 79 -4.76 -6.03 1.96
CA ARG A 79 -4.43 -7.45 2.19
C ARG A 79 -5.40 -8.35 1.42
N ARG A 80 -4.84 -9.31 0.65
CA ARG A 80 -5.62 -10.30 -0.09
C ARG A 80 -6.59 -11.09 0.80
N ARG A 81 -6.12 -11.58 1.96
CA ARG A 81 -6.93 -12.37 2.90
C ARG A 81 -8.17 -11.63 3.40
N ALA A 82 -8.05 -10.33 3.66
CA ALA A 82 -9.19 -9.50 4.09
C ALA A 82 -10.22 -9.39 2.97
N ALA A 83 -9.76 -9.14 1.74
CA ALA A 83 -10.63 -9.08 0.57
C ALA A 83 -11.31 -10.44 0.29
N GLU A 84 -10.59 -11.54 0.47
CA GLU A 84 -11.13 -12.91 0.34
C GLU A 84 -12.22 -13.20 1.37
N ALA A 85 -12.04 -12.79 2.62
CA ALA A 85 -13.04 -12.97 3.65
C ALA A 85 -14.35 -12.24 3.29
N VAL A 86 -14.25 -10.98 2.88
CA VAL A 86 -15.44 -10.20 2.44
C VAL A 86 -16.06 -10.82 1.19
N ARG A 87 -15.27 -11.22 0.19
CA ARG A 87 -15.78 -11.90 -1.02
C ARG A 87 -16.60 -13.14 -0.68
N LYS A 88 -16.12 -13.97 0.25
CA LYS A 88 -16.82 -15.19 0.68
C LYS A 88 -18.17 -14.88 1.33
N LEU A 89 -18.29 -13.77 2.04
CA LEU A 89 -19.55 -13.34 2.65
C LEU A 89 -20.59 -12.90 1.62
N LEU A 90 -20.17 -12.26 0.53
CA LEU A 90 -21.08 -11.75 -0.50
C LEU A 90 -21.79 -12.85 -1.30
N ARG A 91 -21.24 -14.08 -1.30
CA ARG A 91 -21.73 -15.23 -2.07
C ARG A 91 -21.85 -14.92 -3.59
N GLY A 92 -21.94 -15.96 -4.43
CA GLY A 92 -22.08 -15.80 -5.88
C GLY A 92 -20.78 -15.50 -6.66
N ASN A 93 -20.93 -14.88 -7.83
CA ASN A 93 -19.88 -14.82 -8.88
C ASN A 93 -18.84 -13.70 -8.69
N ALA A 94 -18.65 -13.22 -7.46
CA ALA A 94 -17.68 -12.17 -7.18
C ALA A 94 -16.23 -12.70 -7.28
N CYS A 95 -15.41 -12.03 -8.07
CA CYS A 95 -13.97 -12.26 -8.16
C CYS A 95 -13.20 -11.29 -7.26
N LEU A 96 -11.93 -11.66 -7.00
CA LEU A 96 -10.92 -10.69 -6.64
C LEU A 96 -10.14 -10.23 -7.87
N LEU A 97 -9.95 -8.92 -7.93
CA LEU A 97 -9.14 -8.25 -8.94
C LEU A 97 -7.97 -7.56 -8.25
N LYS A 98 -6.76 -7.88 -8.69
CA LYS A 98 -5.54 -7.20 -8.24
C LYS A 98 -5.38 -5.90 -9.04
N VAL A 99 -5.29 -4.80 -8.32
CA VAL A 99 -5.10 -3.47 -8.89
C VAL A 99 -3.84 -2.82 -8.30
N ARG A 100 -3.32 -1.82 -8.99
CA ARG A 100 -2.16 -1.04 -8.56
C ARG A 100 -2.57 0.42 -8.42
N LEU A 101 -2.38 0.95 -7.22
CA LEU A 101 -2.56 2.37 -6.94
C LEU A 101 -1.31 3.14 -7.43
N MET A 102 -1.52 4.12 -8.28
CA MET A 102 -0.47 5.00 -8.77
C MET A 102 -0.31 6.19 -7.82
N LYS A 103 0.83 6.92 -7.92
CA LYS A 103 1.13 8.05 -7.01
C LYS A 103 0.14 9.22 -7.18
N ASP A 104 -0.46 9.35 -8.36
CA ASP A 104 -1.47 10.35 -8.73
C ASP A 104 -2.89 9.95 -8.31
N GLY A 105 -3.05 8.87 -7.54
CA GLY A 105 -4.36 8.35 -7.14
C GLY A 105 -5.08 7.53 -8.22
N ARG A 106 -4.54 7.43 -9.44
CA ARG A 106 -5.14 6.62 -10.50
C ARG A 106 -5.01 5.12 -10.19
N ILE A 107 -6.00 4.35 -10.61
CA ILE A 107 -6.04 2.91 -10.37
C ILE A 107 -5.83 2.17 -11.69
N ARG A 108 -4.75 1.39 -11.76
CA ARG A 108 -4.48 0.49 -12.90
C ARG A 108 -4.86 -0.92 -12.51
N HIS A 109 -5.67 -1.55 -13.34
CA HIS A 109 -6.05 -2.95 -13.17
C HIS A 109 -5.68 -3.71 -14.44
N LYS A 110 -5.18 -4.94 -14.26
CA LYS A 110 -5.07 -5.90 -15.37
C LYS A 110 -6.31 -6.78 -15.31
N THR A 111 -6.99 -6.97 -16.43
CA THR A 111 -8.34 -7.56 -16.54
C THR A 111 -8.47 -9.04 -16.11
N LYS A 112 -7.43 -9.63 -15.52
CA LYS A 112 -7.49 -11.02 -15.05
C LYS A 112 -8.22 -11.09 -13.70
N CYS A 113 -9.54 -11.27 -13.77
CA CYS A 113 -10.37 -11.79 -12.67
C CYS A 113 -9.76 -13.12 -12.24
N GLN A 114 -9.28 -13.23 -10.99
CA GLN A 114 -8.97 -14.55 -10.44
C GLN A 114 -10.24 -15.08 -9.79
N ILE A 115 -10.96 -15.94 -10.52
CA ILE A 115 -11.98 -16.78 -9.91
C ILE A 115 -11.21 -17.85 -9.15
N VAL A 116 -11.05 -17.65 -7.85
CA VAL A 116 -10.53 -18.70 -6.97
C VAL A 116 -11.77 -19.48 -6.54
N GLY A 117 -11.95 -20.65 -7.16
CA GLY A 117 -12.93 -21.66 -6.77
C GLY A 117 -12.70 -22.12 -5.34
#